data_AF-A0A7J8AQF8-F1
#
_entry.id   AF-A0A7J8AQF8-F1
#
_cell.length_a   1.000
_cell.length_b   1.000
_cell.length_c   1.000
_cell.angle_alpha   90.00
_cell.angle_beta   90.00
_cell.angle_gamma   90.00
#
_symmetry.space_group_name_H-M   'P 1'
#
loop_
_entity.id
_entity.type
_entity.pdbx_description
1 polymer ?
#
loop_
_entity_poly.entity_id
_entity_poly.type
_entity_poly.pdbx_seq_one_letter_code
_entity_poly.pdbx_strand_id
1 'polypeptide(L)'
;MLQIQPPHFKKCPTNPARRLPPTWTVSRSSSKDSSPTLASKVDQLEGMLKMLREDLKKEKEDKAHLQAEVQHLREDNLRLQEESQNASDKLKKFTEWVFNTIDMS
;
A
#
# COMPACT_ATOMS: atom_id res chain seq x y z
N MET A 1 -34.81 -15.34 5.67
CA MET A 1 -34.17 -14.03 5.49
C MET A 1 -32.77 -14.25 4.93
N LEU A 2 -32.35 -13.52 3.90
CA LEU A 2 -30.98 -13.58 3.41
C LEU A 2 -30.09 -12.82 4.39
N GLN A 3 -29.23 -13.54 5.11
CA GLN A 3 -28.22 -12.95 5.97
C GLN A 3 -27.15 -12.30 5.07
N ILE A 4 -27.27 -11.00 4.83
CA ILE A 4 -26.21 -10.23 4.17
C ILE A 4 -25.24 -9.82 5.28
N GLN A 5 -24.07 -10.46 5.34
CA GLN A 5 -23.01 -9.98 6.22
C GLN A 5 -22.53 -8.62 5.71
N PRO A 6 -22.42 -7.60 6.57
CA PRO A 6 -21.84 -6.33 6.16
C PRO A 6 -20.38 -6.54 5.75
N PRO A 7 -19.88 -5.79 4.74
CA PRO A 7 -18.48 -5.83 4.35
C PRO A 7 -17.60 -5.48 5.54
N HIS A 8 -16.69 -6.39 5.90
CA HIS A 8 -15.67 -6.14 6.91
C HIS A 8 -14.59 -5.25 6.30
N PHE A 9 -14.81 -3.93 6.34
CA PHE A 9 -13.78 -2.95 6.01
C PHE A 9 -12.72 -2.96 7.12
N LYS A 10 -11.67 -3.75 6.94
CA LYS A 10 -10.44 -3.58 7.74
C LYS A 10 -9.93 -2.17 7.43
N LYS A 11 -9.84 -1.30 8.44
CA LYS A 11 -9.18 0.01 8.31
C LYS A 11 -7.82 -0.21 7.68
N CYS A 12 -7.50 0.50 6.60
CA CYS A 12 -6.15 0.48 6.05
C CYS A 12 -5.17 0.90 7.16
N PRO A 13 -4.14 0.11 7.48
CA PRO A 13 -3.07 0.60 8.33
C PRO A 13 -2.46 1.83 7.66
N THR A 14 -2.29 2.91 8.43
CA THR A 14 -1.68 4.15 7.95
C THR A 14 -0.29 3.83 7.40
N ASN A 15 -0.12 3.92 6.08
CA ASN A 15 1.12 3.53 5.41
C ASN A 15 2.29 4.45 5.84
N PRO A 16 3.31 3.93 6.57
CA PRO A 16 4.46 4.72 6.98
C PRO A 16 5.39 5.10 5.80
N ALA A 17 5.23 4.47 4.64
CA ALA A 17 5.99 4.77 3.41
C ALA A 17 5.51 6.04 2.68
N ARG A 18 4.46 6.72 3.18
CA ARG A 18 4.16 8.11 2.79
C ARG A 18 5.10 9.13 3.46
N ARG A 19 6.22 8.69 4.04
CA ARG A 19 7.34 9.58 4.34
C ARG A 19 7.91 10.05 3.01
N LEU A 20 8.11 11.37 2.90
CA LEU A 20 8.85 11.96 1.79
C LEU A 20 10.16 11.19 1.60
N PRO A 21 10.64 10.98 0.36
CA PRO A 21 11.95 10.40 0.13
C PRO A 21 12.98 11.19 0.95
N PRO A 22 14.05 10.55 1.46
CA PRO A 22 15.07 11.27 2.21
C PRO A 22 15.55 12.43 1.36
N THR A 23 15.24 13.65 1.81
CA THR A 23 15.84 14.86 1.27
C THR A 23 17.32 14.70 1.55
N TRP A 24 18.10 14.37 0.52
CA TRP A 24 19.56 14.28 0.59
C TRP A 24 20.10 15.71 0.78
N THR A 25 19.78 16.36 1.89
CA THR A 25 20.47 17.56 2.31
C THR A 25 21.85 17.09 2.74
N VAL A 26 22.76 16.99 1.76
CA VAL A 26 24.17 17.14 2.01
C VAL A 26 24.28 18.49 2.71
N SER A 27 24.37 18.46 4.04
CA SER A 27 24.72 19.62 4.83
C SER A 27 26.11 20.02 4.39
N ARG A 28 26.16 20.84 3.34
CA ARG A 28 27.36 21.50 2.87
C ARG A 28 27.70 22.45 4.00
N SER A 29 28.56 22.00 4.91
CA SER A 29 29.17 22.83 5.94
C SER A 29 29.96 23.90 5.21
N SER A 30 29.28 25.01 4.92
CA SER A 30 29.86 26.21 4.34
C SER A 30 30.63 26.95 5.43
N SER A 31 31.68 26.33 5.93
CA SER A 31 32.75 27.05 6.61
C SER A 31 33.76 27.44 5.54
N LYS A 32 33.75 28.74 5.22
CA LYS A 32 34.88 29.41 4.59
C LYS A 32 36.15 29.06 5.36
N ASP A 33 37.25 28.91 4.62
CA ASP A 33 38.64 28.88 5.10
C ASP A 33 39.27 27.51 5.37
N SER A 34 39.24 26.62 4.36
CA SER A 34 40.34 25.73 3.93
C SER A 34 39.77 24.67 2.98
N SER A 35 40.52 24.30 1.93
CA SER A 35 40.12 23.18 1.08
C SER A 35 40.05 21.93 1.96
N PRO A 36 38.89 21.25 2.08
CA PRO A 36 38.78 20.09 2.95
C PRO A 36 39.81 19.06 2.49
N THR A 37 40.62 18.59 3.43
CA THR A 37 41.65 17.60 3.17
C THR A 37 41.00 16.37 2.55
N LEU A 38 41.74 15.63 1.73
CA LEU A 38 41.22 14.43 1.08
C LEU A 38 40.61 13.45 2.10
N ALA A 39 41.24 13.32 3.28
CA ALA A 39 40.74 12.52 4.39
C ALA A 39 39.32 12.93 4.82
N SER A 40 39.06 14.22 5.06
CA SER A 40 37.74 14.70 5.48
C SER A 40 36.64 14.44 4.43
N LYS A 41 36.98 14.51 3.13
CA LYS A 41 36.05 14.14 2.05
C LYS A 41 35.77 12.64 2.01
N VAL A 42 36.79 11.82 2.27
CA VAL A 42 36.64 10.36 2.36
C VAL A 42 35.72 10.01 3.53
N ASP A 43 35.95 10.58 4.72
CA ASP A 43 35.10 10.37 5.89
C ASP A 43 33.63 10.76 5.63
N GLN A 44 33.41 11.89 4.93
CA GLN A 44 32.06 12.32 4.54
C GLN A 44 31.40 11.33 3.58
N LEU A 45 32.13 10.86 2.57
CA LEU A 45 31.62 9.90 1.59
C LEU A 45 31.32 8.54 2.23
N GLU A 46 32.15 8.08 3.17
CA GLU A 46 31.91 6.86 3.94
C GLU A 46 30.64 6.98 4.79
N GLY A 47 30.43 8.12 5.45
CA GLY A 47 29.20 8.42 6.18
C GLY A 47 27.96 8.42 5.27
N MET A 48 28.05 9.09 4.11
CA MET A 48 26.97 9.09 3.11
C MET A 48 26.67 7.69 2.58
N LEU A 49 27.71 6.90 2.30
CA LEU A 49 27.55 5.53 1.82
C LEU A 49 26.89 4.63 2.86
N LYS A 50 27.23 4.80 4.14
CA LYS A 50 26.58 4.06 5.24
C LYS A 50 25.09 4.41 5.32
N MET A 51 24.74 5.69 5.30
CA MET A 51 23.35 6.14 5.28
C MET A 51 22.58 5.57 4.08
N LEU A 52 23.14 5.69 2.87
CA LEU A 52 22.50 5.16 1.66
C LEU A 52 22.29 3.63 1.71
N ARG A 53 23.20 2.89 2.33
CA ARG A 53 23.05 1.43 2.53
C ARG A 53 21.89 1.11 3.50
N GLU A 54 21.78 1.87 4.58
CA GLU A 54 20.69 1.73 5.56
C GLU A 54 19.34 2.09 4.93
N ASP A 55 19.26 3.21 4.20
CA ASP A 55 18.07 3.63 3.49
C ASP A 55 17.64 2.60 2.44
N LEU A 56 18.58 2.10 1.64
CA LEU A 56 18.30 1.09 0.63
C LEU A 56 17.79 -0.22 1.24
N LYS A 57 18.30 -0.61 2.43
CA LYS A 57 17.77 -1.76 3.17
C LYS A 57 16.33 -1.50 3.59
N LYS A 58 16.04 -0.33 4.17
CA LYS A 58 14.71 0.05 4.60
C LYS A 58 13.71 0.10 3.44
N GLU A 59 14.08 0.72 2.32
CA GLU A 59 13.25 0.76 1.11
C GLU A 59 12.91 -0.63 0.56
N LYS A 60 13.83 -1.61 0.68
CA LYS A 60 13.55 -3.00 0.30
C LYS A 60 12.52 -3.65 1.23
N GLU A 61 12.64 -3.42 2.53
CA GLU A 61 11.70 -3.92 3.53
C GLU A 61 10.31 -3.29 3.35
N ASP A 62 10.25 -1.97 3.18
CA ASP A 62 9.01 -1.22 2.92
C ASP A 62 8.36 -1.68 1.61
N LYS A 63 9.15 -1.88 0.54
CA LYS A 63 8.64 -2.44 -0.72
C LYS A 63 8.05 -3.84 -0.54
N ALA A 64 8.70 -4.72 0.22
CA ALA A 64 8.19 -6.06 0.48
C ALA A 64 6.88 -6.02 1.27
N HIS A 65 6.78 -5.12 2.25
CA HIS A 65 5.56 -4.90 3.00
C HIS A 65 4.41 -4.42 2.12
N LEU A 66 4.65 -3.41 1.26
CA LEU A 66 3.65 -2.91 0.32
C LEU A 66 3.22 -3.99 -0.69
N GLN A 67 4.13 -4.84 -1.13
CA GLN A 67 3.78 -5.96 -2.02
C GLN A 67 2.83 -6.95 -1.34
N ALA A 68 3.04 -7.25 -0.05
CA ALA A 68 2.13 -8.11 0.72
C ALA A 68 0.73 -7.46 0.86
N GLU A 69 0.68 -6.15 1.11
CA GLU A 69 -0.59 -5.41 1.19
C GLU A 69 -1.35 -5.44 -0.14
N VAL A 70 -0.67 -5.22 -1.27
CA VAL A 70 -1.28 -5.31 -2.60
C VAL A 70 -1.86 -6.70 -2.87
N GLN A 71 -1.19 -7.78 -2.44
CA GLN A 71 -1.74 -9.13 -2.60
C GLN A 71 -3.00 -9.33 -1.76
N HIS A 72 -2.98 -8.95 -0.48
CA HIS A 72 -4.15 -9.05 0.38
C HIS A 72 -5.34 -8.21 -0.18
N LEU A 73 -5.08 -7.01 -0.70
CA LEU A 73 -6.12 -6.19 -1.34
C LEU A 73 -6.68 -6.84 -2.61
N ARG A 74 -5.88 -7.58 -3.38
CA ARG A 74 -6.36 -8.32 -4.56
C ARG A 74 -7.27 -9.48 -4.15
N GLU A 75 -6.86 -10.24 -3.14
CA GLU A 75 -7.66 -11.35 -2.59
C GLU A 75 -9.00 -10.84 -2.04
N ASP A 76 -8.99 -9.75 -1.28
CA ASP A 76 -10.19 -9.13 -0.75
C ASP A 76 -11.12 -8.62 -1.85
N ASN A 77 -10.58 -7.96 -2.88
CA ASN A 77 -11.39 -7.50 -4.01
C ASN A 77 -12.03 -8.66 -4.77
N LEU A 78 -11.30 -9.76 -4.98
CA LEU A 78 -11.84 -10.95 -5.64
C LEU A 78 -13.03 -11.52 -4.84
N ARG A 79 -12.85 -11.70 -3.53
CA ARG A 79 -13.91 -12.19 -2.65
C ARG A 79 -15.14 -11.27 -2.64
N LEU A 80 -14.92 -9.96 -2.53
CA LEU A 80 -16.02 -8.98 -2.57
C LEU A 80 -16.77 -9.01 -3.91
N GLN A 81 -16.06 -9.22 -5.02
CA GLN A 81 -16.67 -9.36 -6.33
C GLN A 81 -17.55 -10.62 -6.41
N GLU A 82 -17.10 -11.75 -5.86
CA GLU A 82 -17.90 -12.98 -5.77
C GLU A 82 -19.15 -12.78 -4.90
N GLU A 83 -19.02 -12.12 -3.76
CA GLU A 83 -20.15 -11.79 -2.87
C GLU A 83 -21.18 -10.90 -3.57
N SER A 84 -20.70 -9.85 -4.27
CA SER A 84 -21.54 -8.95 -5.06
C SER A 84 -22.25 -9.70 -6.20
N GLN A 85 -21.56 -10.59 -6.89
CA GLN A 85 -22.16 -11.38 -7.98
C GLN A 85 -23.24 -12.31 -7.45
N ASN A 86 -22.97 -13.02 -6.35
CA ASN A 86 -23.95 -13.90 -5.70
C ASN A 86 -25.18 -13.11 -5.22
N ALA A 87 -25.00 -11.92 -4.67
CA ALA A 87 -26.11 -11.04 -4.30
C ALA A 87 -26.94 -10.63 -5.52
N SER A 88 -26.29 -10.21 -6.61
CA SER A 88 -26.95 -9.87 -7.88
C SER A 88 -27.72 -11.05 -8.46
N ASP A 89 -27.16 -12.26 -8.44
CA ASP A 89 -27.82 -13.47 -8.96
C ASP A 89 -29.06 -13.83 -8.13
N LYS A 90 -28.98 -13.67 -6.80
CA LYS A 90 -30.14 -13.85 -5.90
C LYS A 90 -31.23 -12.83 -6.21
N LEU A 91 -30.86 -11.56 -6.41
CA LEU A 91 -31.81 -10.51 -6.80
C LEU A 91 -32.45 -10.81 -8.15
N LYS A 92 -31.67 -11.23 -9.16
CA LYS A 92 -32.18 -11.61 -10.47
C LYS A 92 -33.21 -12.74 -10.38
N LYS A 93 -32.89 -13.82 -9.65
CA LYS A 93 -33.82 -14.93 -9.42
C LYS A 93 -35.08 -14.50 -8.69
N PHE A 94 -34.93 -13.62 -7.69
CA PHE A 94 -36.07 -13.06 -6.98
C PHE A 94 -36.96 -12.26 -7.94
N THR A 95 -36.38 -11.39 -8.77
CA THR A 95 -37.11 -10.62 -9.77
C THR A 95 -37.82 -11.53 -10.78
N GLU A 96 -37.15 -12.54 -11.34
CA GLU A 96 -37.75 -13.53 -12.24
C GLU A 96 -38.89 -14.29 -11.58
N TRP A 97 -38.71 -14.72 -10.33
CA TRP A 97 -39.73 -15.43 -9.57
C TRP A 97 -40.96 -14.54 -9.32
N VAL A 98 -40.77 -13.27 -8.97
CA VAL A 98 -41.85 -12.30 -8.81
C VAL A 98 -42.64 -12.15 -10.11
N PHE A 99 -41.97 -11.98 -11.25
CA PHE A 99 -42.66 -11.85 -12.54
C PHE A 99 -43.41 -13.11 -12.95
N ASN A 100 -42.78 -14.28 -12.87
CA ASN A 100 -43.42 -15.56 -13.23
C ASN A 100 -44.63 -15.91 -12.35
N THR A 101 -44.65 -15.42 -11.10
CA THR A 101 -45.77 -15.66 -10.18
C THR A 101 -46.93 -14.68 -10.41
N ILE A 102 -46.64 -13.44 -10.84
CA ILE A 102 -47.66 -12.40 -11.10
C ILE A 102 -48.34 -12.60 -12.47
N ASP A 103 -47.63 -13.16 -13.46
CA ASP A 103 -48.20 -13.44 -14.81
C ASP A 103 -49.12 -14.68 -14.85
N MET A 104 -49.21 -15.45 -13.76
CA MET A 104 -50.04 -16.66 -13.64
C MET A 104 -51.33 -16.42 -12.83
N SER A 105 -51.67 -15.15 -12.55
CA SER A 105 -52.92 -14.69 -11.93
C SER A 105 -53.68 -13.76 -12.85
#